data_AF-A0A818Z2M1-F1
#
_entry.id   AF-A0A818Z2M1-F1
#
_cell.length_a   1.000
_cell.length_b   1.000
_cell.length_c   1.000
_cell.angle_alpha   90.00
_cell.angle_beta   90.00
_cell.angle_gamma   90.00
#
_symmetry.space_group_name_H-M   'P 1'
#
loop_
_entity.id
_entity.type
_entity.pdbx_description
1 polymer ?
#
loop_
_entity_poly.entity_id
_entity_poly.type
_entity_poly.pdbx_seq_one_letter_code
_entity_poly.pdbx_strand_id
1 'polypeptide(L)' 'MDDNKEKDKNLDYLTKMDKTKFEILDLHDDTRKQDREYWLSKTPEERFIALELLRQRVFNYDQFTARIQRVFEIAELKHS' A
#
# COMPACT_ATOMS: atom_id res chain seq x y z
N MET A 1 25.25 -5.61 -18.19
CA MET A 1 24.36 -4.52 -18.61
C MET A 1 22.94 -5.10 -18.62
N ASP A 2 22.03 -4.45 -17.90
CA ASP A 2 20.56 -4.50 -18.09
C ASP A 2 19.68 -5.62 -17.49
N ASP A 3 20.07 -6.31 -16.39
CA ASP A 3 19.07 -7.13 -15.64
C ASP A 3 18.21 -6.31 -14.64
N ASN A 4 18.54 -5.04 -14.41
CA ASN A 4 17.84 -4.21 -13.42
C ASN A 4 16.63 -3.45 -13.98
N LYS A 5 16.51 -3.31 -15.32
CA LYS A 5 15.41 -2.59 -15.97
C LYS A 5 14.07 -3.33 -15.94
N GLU A 6 14.07 -4.63 -15.71
CA GLU A 6 12.84 -5.43 -15.72
C GLU A 6 12.11 -5.41 -14.38
N LYS A 7 12.84 -5.23 -13.26
CA LYS A 7 12.25 -5.02 -11.93
C LYS A 7 11.58 -3.66 -11.78
N ASP A 8 12.12 -2.63 -12.44
CA ASP A 8 11.62 -1.26 -12.37
C ASP A 8 10.26 -1.07 -13.08
N LYS A 9 9.95 -1.90 -14.10
CA LYS A 9 8.67 -1.84 -14.81
C LYS A 9 7.48 -2.35 -13.99
N ASN A 10 7.71 -3.18 -12.97
CA ASN A 10 6.65 -3.79 -12.19
C ASN A 10 6.02 -2.81 -11.19
N LEU A 11 6.64 -1.64 -10.96
CA LEU A 11 6.33 -0.76 -9.83
C LEU A 11 5.71 0.59 -10.24
N ASP A 12 5.35 0.76 -11.52
CA ASP A 12 4.80 2.01 -12.06
C ASP A 12 3.49 2.44 -11.36
N TYR A 13 2.78 1.49 -10.76
CA TYR A 13 1.58 1.76 -9.97
C TYR A 13 1.85 2.53 -8.66
N LEU A 14 3.09 2.50 -8.13
CA LEU A 14 3.46 3.27 -6.93
C LEU A 14 3.58 4.77 -7.24
N THR A 15 4.05 5.11 -8.44
CA THR A 15 4.38 6.47 -8.85
C THR A 15 3.32 7.09 -9.76
N LYS A 16 2.53 6.27 -10.48
CA LYS A 16 1.59 6.74 -11.48
C LYS A 16 0.24 6.01 -11.36
N MET A 17 -0.82 6.82 -11.27
CA MET A 17 -2.19 6.32 -11.28
C MET A 17 -2.70 6.16 -12.71
N ASP A 18 -3.30 5.01 -13.01
CA ASP A 18 -4.08 4.80 -14.23
C ASP A 18 -5.42 5.53 -14.11
N LYS A 19 -5.55 6.66 -14.82
CA LYS A 19 -6.76 7.50 -14.79
C LYS A 19 -7.93 6.90 -15.57
N THR A 20 -7.70 5.88 -16.40
CA THR A 20 -8.78 5.22 -17.14
C THR A 20 -9.69 4.37 -16.25
N LYS A 21 -9.21 4.02 -15.05
CA LYS A 21 -9.94 3.24 -14.04
C LYS A 21 -10.51 4.11 -12.91
N PHE A 22 -10.50 5.43 -13.08
CA PHE A 22 -11.00 6.37 -12.09
C PHE A 22 -12.44 6.75 -12.40
N GLU A 23 -13.29 6.76 -11.38
CA GLU A 23 -14.69 7.16 -11.48
C GLU A 23 -15.01 8.19 -10.40
N ILE A 24 -15.85 9.18 -10.74
CA ILE A 24 -16.35 10.20 -9.82
C ILE A 24 -17.78 9.80 -9.44
N LEU A 25 -18.00 9.58 -8.15
CA LEU A 25 -19.27 9.12 -7.60
C LEU A 25 -19.88 10.20 -6.71
N ASP A 26 -21.22 10.25 -6.63
CA ASP A 26 -21.91 11.05 -5.64
C ASP A 26 -21.78 10.41 -4.25
N LEU A 27 -21.43 11.22 -3.26
CA LEU A 27 -21.27 10.81 -1.86
C LEU A 27 -22.62 10.46 -1.21
N HIS A 28 -23.71 11.02 -1.73
CA HIS A 28 -25.08 10.86 -1.20
C HIS A 28 -25.87 9.75 -1.86
N ASP A 29 -25.34 9.13 -2.90
CA ASP A 29 -25.93 7.96 -3.56
C ASP A 29 -25.49 6.66 -2.86
N ASP A 30 -26.16 5.54 -3.13
CA ASP A 30 -25.88 4.19 -2.56
C ASP A 30 -24.57 3.57 -3.07
N THR A 31 -23.66 4.39 -3.60
CA THR A 31 -22.33 4.06 -4.14
C THR A 31 -21.45 3.32 -3.14
N ARG A 32 -21.70 3.49 -1.84
CA ARG A 32 -21.04 2.72 -0.76
C ARG A 32 -21.22 1.21 -0.88
N LYS A 33 -22.32 0.75 -1.46
CA LYS A 33 -22.57 -0.68 -1.68
C LYS A 33 -21.65 -1.24 -2.77
N GLN A 34 -21.47 -0.49 -3.86
CA GLN A 34 -20.61 -0.88 -4.98
C GLN A 34 -19.13 -0.88 -4.58
N ASP A 35 -18.68 0.11 -3.81
CA ASP A 35 -17.33 0.15 -3.24
C ASP A 35 -17.04 -1.08 -2.39
N ARG A 36 -17.99 -1.46 -1.51
CA ARG A 36 -17.85 -2.62 -0.65
C ARG A 36 -17.76 -3.91 -1.46
N GLU A 37 -18.63 -4.07 -2.45
CA GLU A 37 -18.63 -5.24 -3.33
C GLU A 37 -17.31 -5.35 -4.12
N TYR A 38 -16.80 -4.23 -4.63
CA TYR A 38 -15.49 -4.18 -5.31
C TYR A 38 -14.36 -4.65 -4.39
N TRP A 39 -14.25 -4.11 -3.18
CA TRP A 39 -13.18 -4.53 -2.25
C TRP A 39 -13.33 -5.97 -1.77
N LEU A 40 -14.55 -6.49 -1.69
CA LEU A 40 -14.79 -7.90 -1.38
C LEU A 40 -14.45 -8.84 -2.54
N SER A 41 -14.48 -8.35 -3.78
CA SER A 41 -14.09 -9.14 -4.96
C SER A 41 -12.57 -9.29 -5.13
N LYS A 42 -11.76 -8.55 -4.36
CA LYS A 42 -10.29 -8.59 -4.39
C LYS A 42 -9.74 -9.60 -3.38
N THR A 43 -8.55 -10.12 -3.67
CA THR A 43 -7.88 -11.02 -2.72
C THR A 43 -7.43 -10.25 -1.47
N PRO A 44 -7.24 -10.92 -0.33
CA PRO A 44 -6.69 -10.29 0.87
C PRO A 44 -5.35 -9.58 0.61
N GLU A 45 -4.48 -10.15 -0.21
CA GLU A 45 -3.18 -9.59 -0.59
C GLU A 45 -3.34 -8.27 -1.36
N GLU A 46 -4.21 -8.24 -2.37
CA GLU A 46 -4.47 -7.03 -3.16
C GLU A 46 -5.00 -5.89 -2.28
N ARG A 47 -5.90 -6.19 -1.34
CA ARG A 47 -6.41 -5.20 -0.38
C ARG A 47 -5.31 -4.66 0.52
N PHE A 48 -4.42 -5.53 0.99
CA PHE A 48 -3.32 -5.14 1.87
C PHE A 48 -2.35 -4.21 1.15
N ILE A 49 -2.02 -4.50 -0.11
CA ILE A 49 -1.19 -3.62 -0.95
C ILE A 49 -1.85 -2.26 -1.14
N ALA A 50 -3.15 -2.22 -1.45
CA ALA A 50 -3.90 -0.98 -1.61
C ALA A 50 -3.93 -0.12 -0.33
N LEU A 51 -4.05 -0.76 0.84
CA LEU A 51 -3.98 -0.08 2.14
C LEU A 51 -2.60 0.51 2.41
N GLU A 52 -1.53 -0.22 2.12
CA GLU A 52 -0.15 0.29 2.31
C GLU A 52 0.13 1.48 1.39
N LEU A 53 -0.37 1.44 0.15
CA LEU A 53 -0.30 2.57 -0.78
C LEU A 53 -1.02 3.81 -0.25
N LEU A 54 -2.24 3.62 0.27
CA LEU A 54 -3.01 4.69 0.87
C LEU A 54 -2.29 5.26 2.10
N ARG A 55 -1.74 4.39 2.95
CA ARG A 55 -0.98 4.78 4.14
C ARG A 55 0.22 5.67 3.76
N GLN A 56 1.00 5.26 2.76
CA GLN A 56 2.17 6.04 2.32
C GLN A 56 1.77 7.43 1.78
N ARG A 57 0.67 7.50 1.02
CA ARG A 57 0.18 8.75 0.42
C ARG A 57 -0.44 9.71 1.43
N VAL A 58 -1.24 9.22 2.38
CA VAL A 58 -1.94 10.05 3.36
C VAL A 58 -1.00 10.58 4.43
N PHE A 59 -0.06 9.75 4.90
CA PHE A 59 0.86 10.14 5.98
C PHE A 59 2.13 10.82 5.50
N ASN A 60 2.17 11.30 4.24
CA ASN A 60 3.30 12.02 3.65
C ASN A 60 4.63 11.31 3.94
N TYR A 61 4.65 9.99 3.69
CA TYR A 61 5.72 9.11 4.14
C TYR A 61 7.04 9.51 3.45
N ASP A 62 7.92 10.16 4.19
CA ASP A 62 9.29 10.34 3.77
C ASP A 62 10.04 9.01 3.98
N GLN A 63 10.35 8.35 2.86
CA GLN A 63 11.11 7.10 2.80
C GLN A 63 12.47 7.16 3.55
N PHE A 64 12.98 8.35 3.87
CA PHE A 64 14.23 8.54 4.59
C PHE A 64 14.06 8.70 6.12
N THR A 65 12.95 9.23 6.64
CA THR A 65 12.71 9.44 8.09
C THR A 65 11.80 8.41 8.73
N ALA A 66 11.09 7.62 7.92
CA ALA A 66 10.12 6.62 8.37
C ALA A 66 10.70 5.36 9.05
N ARG A 67 12.02 5.18 9.04
CA ARG A 67 12.63 3.96 9.57
C ARG A 67 12.67 4.05 11.10
N ILE A 68 11.81 3.28 11.76
CA ILE A 68 11.90 3.07 13.22
C ILE A 68 13.35 2.68 13.53
N GLN A 69 14.00 3.43 14.42
CA GLN A 69 15.34 3.13 14.90
C GLN A 69 15.35 1.69 15.43
N ARG A 70 16.04 0.78 14.75
CA ARG A 70 16.22 -0.59 15.23
C ARG A 70 17.37 -0.60 16.22
N VAL A 71 17.06 -0.61 17.49
CA VAL A 71 18.02 -1.02 18.52
C VAL A 71 18.01 -2.54 18.56
N PHE A 72 19.16 -3.15 18.30
CA PHE A 72 19.38 -4.56 18.60
C PHE A 72 19.64 -4.66 20.11
N GLU A 73 18.71 -5.25 20.84
CA GLU A 73 18.90 -5.62 22.24
C GLU A 73 18.88 -7.15 22.36
N ILE A 74 19.84 -7.70 23.12
CA ILE A 74 19.88 -9.12 23.46
C ILE A 74 19.01 -9.29 24.71
N ALA A 75 17.88 -9.98 24.58
CA ALA A 75 17.05 -10.31 25.73
C ALA A 75 17.64 -11.52 26.48
N GLU A 76 17.90 -11.36 27.78
CA GLU A 76 18.32 -12.48 28.64
C GLU A 76 17.12 -13.37 28.98
N LEU A 77 17.24 -14.67 28.67
CA LEU A 77 16.24 -15.67 29.07
C LEU A 77 16.39 -15.94 30.57
N LYS A 78 15.44 -15.46 31.38
CA LYS A 78 15.37 -15.84 32.79
C LYS A 78 14.91 -17.28 32.93
N HIS A 79 15.79 -18.15 33.42
CA HIS A 79 15.41 -19.46 33.91
C HIS A 79 14.78 -19.34 35.31
N SER A 80 13.66 -20.05 35.51
CA SER A 80 13.01 -20.24 36.81
C SER A 80 13.67 -21.35 37.62
#